data_AF-A0A840F945-F1
#
_entry.id   AF-A0A840F945-F1
#
_cell.length_a   1.000
_cell.length_b   1.000
_cell.length_c   1.000
_cell.angle_alpha   90.00
_cell.angle_beta   90.00
_cell.angle_gamma   90.00
#
_symmetry.space_group_name_H-M   'P 1'
#
loop_
_entity.id
_entity.type
_entity.pdbx_description
1 polymer ?
#
loop_
_entity_poly.entity_id
_entity_poly.type
_entity_poly.pdbx_seq_one_letter_code
_entity_poly.pdbx_strand_id
1 'polypeptide(L)'
;MTDLLKFPLLLAALAATAPTPAVAESAPFDLVGPRLRVTIARSGRTLPLGSVPNLAAGDRITVHAELGRDNDTRYLLVAGFLRGPTSRPPKSWFSRAETWRDKKADLSITVPGGAKQLVLFLAPDSGGFDAIVDAVRKQPGSFVRATQELNQASLDRARLDMFVERMREQERVDPDKIETLSPTLTRSLAVKLKTECLTLYAAAQAGCLTDSRESLLLADSHTSALADTLVGAPTDLAFQLSATPQGGYGYYSPYIGVVRDLARIFGAFQATQFRYIPTLTSVHGGEATLLLNAAPSFAKPKSVMVVAMPAIEPGEAPPLRRSDPGAPVCLSRPDLVLPIEGAPLIYATQFAHDMTLSIERPGGKPLDLPLTADAGRGGYVLANGKAGFAGLPSSTDARLRGQWGFLPFTGPGYRLQIAPAAPEWKADAAPLAASKDAAVTLTGAAPACVSSVELRGAGASRPLPWKIDGTDKLIISLPASGVTGSAVRVAIRYAGQDQPSLVELPIARPEPAPLAEPVEPAPLTAPLPN
;
A
#
# COMPACT_ATOMS: atom_id res chain seq x y z
N MET A 1 -63.48 -61.15 9.33
CA MET A 1 -63.27 -60.05 10.29
C MET A 1 -61.84 -59.62 10.16
N THR A 2 -61.70 -58.63 9.29
CA THR A 2 -60.52 -58.06 8.67
C THR A 2 -60.13 -56.78 9.42
N ASP A 3 -58.83 -56.49 9.36
CA ASP A 3 -58.24 -55.15 9.32
C ASP A 3 -58.51 -54.16 10.44
N LEU A 4 -57.50 -53.95 11.29
CA LEU A 4 -57.14 -52.64 11.88
C LEU A 4 -55.89 -52.81 12.76
N LEU A 5 -54.68 -52.56 12.21
CA LEU A 5 -53.49 -51.99 12.91
C LEU A 5 -52.16 -52.22 12.14
N LYS A 6 -51.99 -51.77 10.90
CA LYS A 6 -50.64 -51.71 10.29
C LYS A 6 -50.45 -50.53 9.33
N PHE A 7 -50.81 -49.31 9.74
CA PHE A 7 -50.44 -48.10 8.99
C PHE A 7 -50.38 -46.88 9.93
N PRO A 8 -49.30 -46.70 10.71
CA PRO A 8 -48.81 -45.32 10.87
C PRO A 8 -47.29 -45.17 10.98
N LEU A 9 -46.47 -46.18 10.65
CA LEU A 9 -45.02 -46.06 10.81
C LEU A 9 -44.26 -45.66 9.53
N LEU A 10 -44.88 -45.72 8.35
CA LEU A 10 -44.19 -45.39 7.09
C LEU A 10 -44.30 -43.92 6.67
N LEU A 11 -45.20 -43.13 7.26
CA LEU A 11 -45.35 -41.70 6.89
C LEU A 11 -44.48 -40.74 7.71
N ALA A 12 -43.89 -41.18 8.83
CA ALA A 12 -43.03 -40.33 9.65
C ALA A 12 -41.57 -40.28 9.15
N ALA A 13 -41.15 -41.22 8.30
CA ALA A 13 -39.78 -41.28 7.79
C ALA A 13 -39.55 -40.50 6.48
N LEU A 14 -40.61 -40.04 5.81
CA LEU A 14 -40.50 -39.29 4.54
C LEU A 14 -40.57 -37.76 4.70
N ALA A 15 -40.76 -37.24 5.92
CA ALA A 15 -40.87 -35.80 6.17
C ALA A 15 -39.54 -35.14 6.60
N ALA A 16 -38.44 -35.90 6.71
CA ALA A 16 -37.15 -35.39 7.19
C ALA A 16 -36.14 -35.04 6.07
N THR A 17 -36.48 -35.26 4.80
CA THR A 17 -35.69 -34.76 3.66
C THR A 17 -36.30 -33.46 3.15
N ALA A 18 -36.40 -32.45 4.01
CA ALA A 18 -36.44 -31.09 3.50
C ALA A 18 -35.07 -30.86 2.84
N PRO A 19 -34.99 -30.52 1.54
CA PRO A 19 -33.73 -30.05 0.98
C PRO A 19 -33.35 -28.85 1.81
N THR A 20 -32.26 -28.96 2.57
CA THR A 20 -31.59 -27.78 3.09
C THR A 20 -31.36 -26.89 1.88
N PRO A 21 -31.81 -25.62 1.90
CA PRO A 21 -31.42 -24.71 0.84
C PRO A 21 -29.89 -24.71 0.88
N ALA A 22 -29.27 -25.31 -0.14
CA ALA A 22 -27.87 -25.11 -0.40
C ALA A 22 -27.76 -23.60 -0.56
N VAL A 23 -27.28 -22.91 0.49
CA VAL A 23 -26.87 -21.52 0.39
C VAL A 23 -25.78 -21.58 -0.66
N ALA A 24 -26.10 -21.14 -1.88
CA ALA A 24 -25.14 -21.06 -2.94
C ALA A 24 -23.95 -20.30 -2.38
N GLU A 25 -22.85 -21.02 -2.19
CA GLU A 25 -21.61 -20.45 -1.70
C GLU A 25 -21.27 -19.34 -2.69
N SER A 26 -21.26 -18.11 -2.20
CA SER A 26 -21.03 -16.92 -2.99
C SER A 26 -19.67 -17.06 -3.67
N ALA A 27 -19.70 -17.34 -4.97
CA ALA A 27 -18.50 -17.59 -5.74
C ALA A 27 -17.58 -16.36 -5.76
N PRO A 28 -16.26 -16.55 -5.70
CA PRO A 28 -15.28 -15.47 -5.74
C PRO A 28 -15.28 -14.75 -7.08
N PHE A 29 -14.71 -13.54 -7.14
CA PHE A 29 -14.41 -12.85 -8.41
C PHE A 29 -13.13 -13.41 -9.04
N ASP A 30 -13.25 -14.57 -9.70
CA ASP A 30 -12.14 -15.31 -10.32
C ASP A 30 -12.25 -15.43 -11.84
N LEU A 31 -13.46 -15.31 -12.40
CA LEU A 31 -13.69 -15.47 -13.83
C LEU A 31 -13.26 -14.21 -14.59
N VAL A 32 -12.32 -14.36 -15.51
CA VAL A 32 -11.88 -13.27 -16.40
C VAL A 32 -12.98 -12.96 -17.42
N GLY A 33 -13.47 -11.73 -17.39
CA GLY A 33 -14.47 -11.19 -18.31
C GLY A 33 -13.87 -10.33 -19.42
N PRO A 34 -14.74 -9.60 -20.15
CA PRO A 34 -14.32 -8.67 -21.19
C PRO A 34 -13.41 -7.56 -20.67
N ARG A 35 -12.59 -6.99 -21.55
CA ARG A 35 -11.79 -5.80 -21.25
C ARG A 35 -12.51 -4.55 -21.72
N LEU A 36 -12.31 -3.46 -20.98
CA LEU A 36 -12.77 -2.13 -21.31
C LEU A 36 -11.55 -1.21 -21.41
N ARG A 37 -11.51 -0.41 -22.48
CA ARG A 37 -10.59 0.72 -22.58
C ARG A 37 -11.37 1.97 -22.30
N VAL A 38 -11.03 2.63 -21.20
CA VAL A 38 -11.74 3.83 -20.74
C VAL A 38 -10.78 4.99 -20.62
N THR A 39 -11.10 6.09 -21.32
CA THR A 39 -10.35 7.33 -21.27
C THR A 39 -11.23 8.47 -20.80
N ILE A 40 -10.67 9.33 -19.98
CA ILE A 40 -11.32 10.50 -19.40
C ILE A 40 -10.57 11.72 -19.89
N ALA A 41 -11.27 12.67 -20.49
CA ALA A 41 -10.72 13.96 -20.87
C ALA A 41 -11.28 15.08 -19.99
N ARG A 42 -10.37 15.85 -19.38
CA ARG A 42 -10.67 17.00 -18.52
C ARG A 42 -9.74 18.15 -18.91
N SER A 43 -10.31 19.31 -19.26
CA SER A 43 -9.55 20.54 -19.56
C SER A 43 -8.40 20.36 -20.56
N GLY A 44 -8.61 19.57 -21.62
CA GLY A 44 -7.61 19.32 -22.67
C GLY A 44 -6.55 18.24 -22.36
N ARG A 45 -6.57 17.67 -21.15
CA ARG A 45 -5.75 16.49 -20.78
C ARG A 45 -6.61 15.23 -20.85
N THR A 46 -6.02 14.12 -21.29
CA THR A 46 -6.69 12.81 -21.32
C THR A 46 -5.89 11.81 -20.49
N LEU A 47 -6.57 11.12 -19.57
CA LEU A 47 -5.99 10.08 -18.72
C LEU A 47 -6.76 8.76 -18.90
N PRO A 48 -6.08 7.60 -18.81
CA PRO A 48 -6.75 6.31 -18.73
C PRO A 48 -7.41 6.15 -17.35
N LEU A 49 -8.40 5.25 -17.25
CA LEU A 49 -9.13 4.99 -16.00
C LEU A 49 -8.23 4.71 -14.80
N GLY A 50 -7.12 3.99 -14.99
CA GLY A 50 -6.17 3.64 -13.92
C GLY A 50 -5.47 4.84 -13.28
N SER A 51 -5.52 6.02 -13.92
CA SER A 51 -4.95 7.27 -13.41
C SER A 51 -6.03 8.24 -12.93
N VAL A 52 -7.31 7.86 -12.89
CA VAL A 52 -8.41 8.76 -12.53
C VAL A 52 -9.07 8.30 -11.22
N PRO A 53 -8.70 8.89 -10.07
CA PRO A 53 -9.28 8.53 -8.78
C PRO A 53 -10.74 8.95 -8.66
N ASN A 54 -11.11 10.08 -9.29
CA ASN A 54 -12.44 10.66 -9.23
C ASN A 54 -12.81 11.33 -10.56
N LEU A 55 -14.08 11.17 -10.94
CA LEU A 55 -14.70 11.87 -12.06
C LEU A 55 -15.22 13.24 -11.60
N ALA A 56 -15.35 14.18 -12.53
CA ALA A 56 -15.90 15.50 -12.29
C ALA A 56 -16.97 15.85 -13.32
N ALA A 57 -17.88 16.74 -12.95
CA ALA A 57 -18.85 17.29 -13.90
C ALA A 57 -18.12 17.96 -15.08
N GLY A 58 -18.58 17.70 -16.30
CA GLY A 58 -17.94 18.18 -17.53
C GLY A 58 -16.85 17.27 -18.10
N ASP A 59 -16.41 16.23 -17.37
CA ASP A 59 -15.49 15.23 -17.93
C ASP A 59 -16.12 14.56 -19.16
N ARG A 60 -15.32 14.37 -20.21
CA ARG A 60 -15.70 13.57 -21.37
C ARG A 60 -15.12 12.17 -21.21
N ILE A 61 -15.98 11.17 -21.19
CA ILE A 61 -15.61 9.77 -20.97
C ILE A 61 -15.85 9.02 -22.28
N THR A 62 -14.81 8.31 -22.74
CA THR A 62 -14.91 7.39 -23.87
C THR A 62 -14.68 5.98 -23.37
N VAL A 63 -15.61 5.08 -23.67
CA VAL A 63 -15.54 3.66 -23.32
C VAL A 63 -15.58 2.82 -24.58
N HIS A 64 -14.57 1.99 -24.75
CA HIS A 64 -14.51 0.96 -25.79
C HIS A 64 -14.52 -0.42 -25.12
N ALA A 65 -15.40 -1.31 -25.55
CA ALA A 65 -15.44 -2.69 -25.07
C ALA A 65 -14.65 -3.58 -26.03
N GLU A 66 -13.55 -4.15 -25.54
CA GLU A 66 -12.70 -5.04 -26.30
C GLU A 66 -13.28 -6.46 -26.27
N LEU A 67 -14.13 -6.72 -27.25
CA LEU A 67 -14.79 -8.00 -27.46
C LEU A 67 -14.10 -8.65 -28.65
N GLY A 68 -13.45 -9.80 -28.45
CA GLY A 68 -12.69 -10.49 -29.49
C GLY A 68 -13.49 -10.64 -30.79
N ARG A 69 -12.83 -10.43 -31.95
CA ARG A 69 -13.47 -10.41 -33.27
C ARG A 69 -14.16 -11.71 -33.68
N ASP A 70 -13.81 -12.82 -33.03
CA ASP A 70 -14.37 -14.16 -33.28
C ASP A 70 -15.64 -14.45 -32.47
N ASN A 71 -16.10 -13.53 -31.63
CA ASN A 71 -17.31 -13.71 -30.84
C ASN A 71 -18.55 -13.26 -31.64
N ASP A 72 -19.39 -14.20 -32.05
CA ASP A 72 -20.76 -13.95 -32.58
C ASP A 72 -21.68 -13.22 -31.57
N THR A 73 -21.21 -13.05 -30.34
CA THR A 73 -21.93 -12.46 -29.22
C THR A 73 -21.87 -10.93 -29.25
N ARG A 74 -23.02 -10.31 -29.53
CA ARG A 74 -23.21 -8.85 -29.48
C ARG A 74 -23.50 -8.38 -28.06
N TYR A 75 -22.78 -7.37 -27.60
CA TYR A 75 -23.04 -6.72 -26.31
C TYR A 75 -23.48 -5.27 -26.48
N LEU A 76 -24.57 -4.90 -25.82
CA LEU A 76 -24.97 -3.51 -25.65
C LEU A 76 -24.24 -2.94 -24.44
N LEU A 77 -23.43 -1.91 -24.67
CA LEU A 77 -22.82 -1.12 -23.61
C LEU A 77 -23.77 0.02 -23.25
N VAL A 78 -24.13 0.14 -21.97
CA VAL A 78 -25.04 1.19 -21.48
C VAL A 78 -24.35 1.95 -20.34
N ALA A 79 -24.34 3.28 -20.39
CA ALA A 79 -23.99 4.11 -19.24
C ALA A 79 -25.24 4.70 -18.61
N GLY A 80 -25.23 4.82 -17.28
CA GLY A 80 -26.21 5.57 -16.51
C GLY A 80 -25.54 6.45 -15.46
N PHE A 81 -25.90 7.73 -15.42
CA PHE A 81 -25.54 8.60 -14.31
C PHE A 81 -26.58 8.51 -13.18
N LEU A 82 -26.11 8.59 -11.93
CA LEU A 82 -26.96 8.58 -10.75
C LEU A 82 -26.63 9.80 -9.87
N ARG A 83 -27.66 10.35 -9.21
CA ARG A 83 -27.51 11.53 -8.32
C ARG A 83 -27.41 11.15 -6.85
N GLY A 84 -28.07 10.06 -6.45
CA GLY A 84 -28.18 9.63 -5.06
C GLY A 84 -29.30 8.61 -4.89
N PRO A 85 -29.44 8.01 -3.70
CA PRO A 85 -30.22 6.80 -3.54
C PRO A 85 -31.74 6.96 -3.65
N THR A 86 -32.24 8.17 -3.43
CA THR A 86 -33.68 8.51 -3.47
C THR A 86 -34.07 9.29 -4.72
N SER A 87 -33.11 9.63 -5.58
CA SER A 87 -33.33 10.48 -6.75
C SER A 87 -33.47 9.64 -8.02
N ARG A 88 -34.67 9.62 -8.61
CA ARG A 88 -34.89 8.95 -9.89
C ARG A 88 -34.12 9.68 -11.01
N PRO A 89 -33.14 9.05 -11.68
CA PRO A 89 -32.41 9.71 -12.76
C PRO A 89 -33.32 9.94 -13.98
N PRO A 90 -33.16 11.07 -14.69
CA PRO A 90 -33.89 11.34 -15.93
C PRO A 90 -33.42 10.38 -17.03
N LYS A 91 -34.29 10.08 -18.01
CA LYS A 91 -33.94 9.18 -19.12
C LYS A 91 -32.76 9.71 -19.96
N SER A 92 -32.57 11.03 -20.02
CA SER A 92 -31.45 11.68 -20.72
C SER A 92 -30.08 11.41 -20.10
N TRP A 93 -30.01 10.87 -18.88
CA TRP A 93 -28.76 10.48 -18.22
C TRP A 93 -28.29 9.08 -18.60
N PHE A 94 -28.99 8.42 -19.51
CA PHE A 94 -28.63 7.11 -20.02
C PHE A 94 -28.19 7.21 -21.46
N SER A 95 -27.14 6.48 -21.81
CA SER A 95 -26.57 6.43 -23.16
C SER A 95 -26.16 5.01 -23.49
N ARG A 96 -26.08 4.67 -24.77
CA ARG A 96 -25.74 3.32 -25.22
C ARG A 96 -24.80 3.32 -26.41
N ALA A 97 -23.98 2.30 -26.49
CA ALA A 97 -23.16 1.98 -27.65
C ALA A 97 -23.42 0.52 -28.05
N GLU A 98 -23.48 0.29 -29.36
CA GLU A 98 -23.65 -1.02 -29.95
C GLU A 98 -22.26 -1.51 -30.35
N THR A 99 -21.63 -2.35 -29.52
CA THR A 99 -20.20 -2.64 -29.59
C THR A 99 -19.76 -3.32 -30.90
N TRP A 100 -20.71 -3.87 -31.66
CA TRP A 100 -20.52 -4.55 -32.94
C TRP A 100 -20.68 -3.63 -34.17
N ARG A 101 -20.99 -2.35 -33.99
CA ARG A 101 -21.13 -1.39 -35.10
C ARG A 101 -19.95 -0.43 -35.09
N ASP A 102 -19.02 -0.53 -36.03
CA ASP A 102 -17.76 0.25 -36.04
C ASP A 102 -17.91 1.75 -35.75
N LYS A 103 -18.94 2.42 -36.29
CA LYS A 103 -19.18 3.86 -36.08
C LYS A 103 -19.91 4.21 -34.77
N LYS A 104 -20.37 3.21 -34.02
CA LYS A 104 -21.19 3.31 -32.79
C LYS A 104 -20.73 2.34 -31.69
N ALA A 105 -19.54 1.76 -31.86
CA ALA A 105 -18.96 0.78 -30.94
C ALA A 105 -18.49 1.46 -29.65
N ASP A 106 -18.04 2.71 -29.78
CA ASP A 106 -17.56 3.52 -28.68
C ASP A 106 -18.68 4.31 -28.04
N LEU A 107 -18.71 4.29 -26.72
CA LEU A 107 -19.58 5.13 -25.92
C LEU A 107 -18.84 6.41 -25.55
N SER A 108 -19.25 7.55 -26.09
CA SER A 108 -18.76 8.87 -25.72
C SER A 108 -19.84 9.65 -24.97
N ILE A 109 -19.61 9.93 -23.69
CA ILE A 109 -20.54 10.65 -22.82
C ILE A 109 -19.86 11.81 -22.09
N THR A 110 -20.63 12.82 -21.71
CA THR A 110 -20.16 13.92 -20.85
C THR A 110 -20.84 13.83 -19.50
N VAL A 111 -20.07 13.96 -18.42
CA VAL A 111 -20.61 13.91 -17.05
C VAL A 111 -21.54 15.11 -16.81
N PRO A 112 -22.84 14.90 -16.57
CA PRO A 112 -23.79 15.98 -16.39
C PRO A 112 -23.64 16.62 -15.01
N GLY A 113 -24.05 17.89 -14.91
CA GLY A 113 -24.11 18.60 -13.63
C GLY A 113 -24.99 17.90 -12.61
N GLY A 114 -24.47 17.73 -11.39
CA GLY A 114 -25.18 17.10 -10.28
C GLY A 114 -25.27 15.57 -10.34
N ALA A 115 -24.56 14.91 -11.26
CA ALA A 115 -24.30 13.48 -11.14
C ALA A 115 -23.28 13.22 -10.02
N LYS A 116 -23.43 12.07 -9.35
CA LYS A 116 -22.57 11.63 -8.24
C LYS A 116 -21.95 10.25 -8.47
N GLN A 117 -22.55 9.44 -9.33
CA GLN A 117 -22.03 8.12 -9.71
C GLN A 117 -22.25 7.91 -11.21
N LEU A 118 -21.35 7.15 -11.81
CA LEU A 118 -21.49 6.57 -13.15
C LEU A 118 -21.45 5.05 -13.00
N VAL A 119 -22.39 4.37 -13.63
CA VAL A 119 -22.41 2.90 -13.74
C VAL A 119 -22.47 2.52 -15.21
N LEU A 120 -21.68 1.52 -15.59
CA LEU A 120 -21.74 0.92 -16.91
C LEU A 120 -22.39 -0.46 -16.82
N PHE A 121 -23.12 -0.82 -17.86
CA PHE A 121 -23.73 -2.13 -18.02
C PHE A 121 -23.28 -2.74 -19.34
N LEU A 122 -22.87 -4.00 -19.28
CA LEU A 122 -22.64 -4.80 -20.47
C LEU A 122 -23.72 -5.88 -20.53
N ALA A 123 -24.67 -5.71 -21.46
CA ALA A 123 -25.80 -6.62 -21.62
C ALA A 123 -25.70 -7.36 -22.95
N PRO A 124 -25.95 -8.67 -22.99
CA PRO A 124 -26.00 -9.39 -24.25
C PRO A 124 -27.23 -8.98 -25.05
N ASP A 125 -27.05 -8.78 -26.36
CA ASP A 125 -28.07 -8.41 -27.34
C ASP A 125 -28.64 -6.97 -27.21
N SER A 126 -29.15 -6.43 -28.32
CA SER A 126 -29.49 -5.02 -28.54
C SER A 126 -30.77 -4.52 -27.84
N GLY A 127 -31.65 -5.42 -27.39
CA GLY A 127 -32.98 -5.09 -26.86
C GLY A 127 -33.03 -4.67 -25.38
N GLY A 128 -31.90 -4.62 -24.69
CA GLY A 128 -31.86 -4.47 -23.23
C GLY A 128 -31.90 -3.03 -22.69
N PHE A 129 -31.80 -2.00 -23.53
CA PHE A 129 -31.62 -0.62 -23.07
C PHE A 129 -32.76 -0.14 -22.15
N ASP A 130 -34.01 -0.18 -22.62
CA ASP A 130 -35.14 0.36 -21.85
C ASP A 130 -35.38 -0.41 -20.55
N ALA A 131 -35.15 -1.72 -20.56
CA ALA A 131 -35.25 -2.56 -19.37
C ALA A 131 -34.19 -2.19 -18.32
N ILE A 132 -32.94 -1.92 -18.73
CA ILE A 132 -31.88 -1.45 -17.84
C ILE A 132 -32.22 -0.06 -17.28
N VAL A 133 -32.62 0.86 -18.15
CA VAL A 133 -33.03 2.21 -17.74
C VAL A 133 -34.16 2.15 -16.72
N ASP A 134 -35.18 1.32 -16.96
CA ASP A 134 -36.31 1.18 -16.04
C ASP A 134 -35.93 0.50 -14.72
N ALA A 135 -35.06 -0.52 -14.74
CA ALA A 135 -34.55 -1.15 -13.53
C ALA A 135 -33.81 -0.13 -12.65
N VAL A 136 -32.86 0.60 -13.23
CA VAL A 136 -32.07 1.63 -12.53
C VAL A 136 -32.98 2.74 -12.00
N ARG A 137 -33.95 3.19 -12.80
CA ARG A 137 -34.87 4.27 -12.40
C ARG A 137 -35.89 3.86 -11.34
N LYS A 138 -36.24 2.58 -11.25
CA LYS A 138 -37.14 2.06 -10.21
C LYS A 138 -36.44 2.00 -8.85
N GLN A 139 -35.16 1.62 -8.82
CA GLN A 139 -34.41 1.41 -7.58
C GLN A 139 -33.00 2.05 -7.64
N PRO A 140 -32.91 3.38 -7.79
CA PRO A 140 -31.62 4.07 -7.94
C PRO A 140 -30.68 3.86 -6.75
N GLY A 141 -31.21 3.77 -5.52
CA GLY A 141 -30.41 3.56 -4.31
C GLY A 141 -29.64 2.25 -4.27
N SER A 142 -30.19 1.20 -4.86
CA SER A 142 -29.50 -0.08 -4.94
C SER A 142 -28.32 -0.03 -5.89
N PHE A 143 -28.46 0.64 -7.04
CA PHE A 143 -27.35 0.81 -7.98
C PHE A 143 -26.30 1.80 -7.45
N VAL A 144 -26.71 2.85 -6.73
CA VAL A 144 -25.75 3.75 -6.05
C VAL A 144 -24.91 2.98 -5.04
N ARG A 145 -25.56 2.22 -4.14
CA ARG A 145 -24.88 1.41 -3.14
C ARG A 145 -23.96 0.37 -3.78
N ALA A 146 -24.48 -0.36 -4.76
CA ALA A 146 -23.69 -1.39 -5.44
C ALA A 146 -22.47 -0.80 -6.17
N THR A 147 -22.61 0.35 -6.83
CA THR A 147 -21.50 1.02 -7.52
C THR A 147 -20.41 1.43 -6.54
N GLN A 148 -20.79 1.98 -5.38
CA GLN A 148 -19.84 2.39 -4.34
C GLN A 148 -19.10 1.18 -3.76
N GLU A 149 -19.81 0.13 -3.39
CA GLU A 149 -19.22 -1.10 -2.86
C GLU A 149 -18.31 -1.80 -3.88
N LEU A 150 -18.71 -1.84 -5.16
CA LEU A 150 -17.90 -2.41 -6.24
C LEU A 150 -16.65 -1.60 -6.56
N ASN A 151 -16.75 -0.27 -6.57
CA ASN A 151 -15.58 0.59 -6.79
C ASN A 151 -14.57 0.39 -5.65
N GLN A 152 -15.04 0.41 -4.40
CA GLN A 152 -14.17 0.17 -3.24
C GLN A 152 -13.52 -1.22 -3.31
N ALA A 153 -14.30 -2.27 -3.57
CA ALA A 153 -13.78 -3.63 -3.69
C ALA A 153 -12.76 -3.78 -4.84
N SER A 154 -12.90 -3.00 -5.92
CA SER A 154 -11.92 -2.98 -7.02
C SER A 154 -10.59 -2.33 -6.60
N LEU A 155 -10.64 -1.25 -5.81
CA LEU A 155 -9.44 -0.61 -5.24
C LEU A 155 -8.75 -1.52 -4.20
N ASP A 156 -9.54 -2.22 -3.40
CA ASP A 156 -9.05 -3.23 -2.47
C ASP A 156 -8.36 -4.36 -3.24
N ARG A 157 -8.95 -4.81 -4.35
CA ARG A 157 -8.40 -5.86 -5.21
C ARG A 157 -7.07 -5.44 -5.80
N ALA A 158 -6.95 -4.20 -6.29
CA ALA A 158 -5.69 -3.67 -6.81
C ALA A 158 -4.56 -3.72 -5.76
N ARG A 159 -4.87 -3.45 -4.48
CA ARG A 159 -3.88 -3.55 -3.38
C ARG A 159 -3.45 -4.99 -3.13
N LEU A 160 -4.38 -5.93 -3.14
CA LEU A 160 -4.07 -7.35 -2.99
C LEU A 160 -3.26 -7.87 -4.18
N ASP A 161 -3.62 -7.48 -5.41
CA ASP A 161 -2.90 -7.86 -6.61
C ASP A 161 -1.44 -7.38 -6.55
N MET A 162 -1.21 -6.12 -6.15
CA MET A 162 0.14 -5.59 -5.95
C MET A 162 0.91 -6.34 -4.85
N PHE A 163 0.25 -6.73 -3.75
CA PHE A 163 0.90 -7.52 -2.69
C PHE A 163 1.38 -8.88 -3.23
N VAL A 164 0.50 -9.62 -3.90
CA VAL A 164 0.80 -10.95 -4.44
C VAL A 164 1.85 -10.87 -5.55
N GLU A 165 1.78 -9.85 -6.41
CA GLU A 165 2.76 -9.61 -7.47
C GLU A 165 4.16 -9.41 -6.90
N ARG A 166 4.31 -8.53 -5.89
CA ARG A 166 5.62 -8.26 -5.26
C ARG A 166 6.17 -9.44 -4.48
N MET A 167 5.31 -10.21 -3.82
CA MET A 167 5.72 -11.45 -3.16
C MET A 167 6.27 -12.47 -4.16
N ARG A 168 5.59 -12.66 -5.30
CA ARG A 168 6.04 -13.55 -6.38
C ARG A 168 7.33 -13.08 -7.04
N GLU A 169 7.47 -11.76 -7.24
CA GLU A 169 8.71 -11.17 -7.75
C GLU A 169 9.88 -11.47 -6.81
N GLN A 170 9.69 -11.26 -5.50
CA GLN A 170 10.70 -11.55 -4.49
C GLN A 170 11.05 -13.03 -4.41
N GLU A 171 10.08 -13.93 -4.47
CA GLU A 171 10.30 -15.38 -4.46
C GLU A 171 11.20 -15.83 -5.62
N ARG A 172 11.05 -15.20 -6.79
CA ARG A 172 11.87 -15.50 -7.97
C ARG A 172 13.30 -14.95 -7.86
N VAL A 173 13.48 -13.81 -7.18
CA VAL A 173 14.77 -13.12 -7.07
C VAL A 173 15.61 -13.63 -5.91
N ASP A 174 15.01 -13.70 -4.71
CA ASP A 174 15.68 -14.09 -3.47
C ASP A 174 14.63 -14.57 -2.43
N PRO A 175 14.35 -15.88 -2.37
CA PRO A 175 13.35 -16.47 -1.49
C PRO A 175 13.60 -16.17 0.01
N ASP A 176 14.87 -16.10 0.42
CA ASP A 176 15.26 -15.96 1.82
C ASP A 176 14.86 -14.58 2.39
N LYS A 177 14.60 -13.59 1.53
CA LYS A 177 14.20 -12.24 1.93
C LYS A 177 12.69 -12.04 2.07
N ILE A 178 11.86 -13.04 1.77
CA ILE A 178 10.40 -12.91 1.87
C ILE A 178 9.94 -12.54 3.29
N GLU A 179 10.57 -13.10 4.32
CA GLU A 179 10.22 -12.78 5.71
C GLU A 179 10.44 -11.31 6.06
N THR A 180 11.44 -10.69 5.45
CA THR A 180 11.76 -9.27 5.66
C THR A 180 10.87 -8.34 4.81
N LEU A 181 10.40 -8.80 3.65
CA LEU A 181 9.58 -8.01 2.73
C LEU A 181 8.12 -7.91 3.19
N SER A 182 7.55 -9.03 3.66
CA SER A 182 6.12 -9.16 3.99
C SER A 182 5.61 -8.08 4.98
N PRO A 183 6.31 -7.76 6.09
CA PRO A 183 5.87 -6.69 6.99
C PRO A 183 5.84 -5.31 6.33
N THR A 184 6.78 -5.02 5.43
CA THR A 184 6.83 -3.74 4.70
C THR A 184 5.67 -3.65 3.71
N LEU A 185 5.44 -4.68 2.90
CA LEU A 185 4.31 -4.72 1.98
C LEU A 185 2.97 -4.59 2.70
N THR A 186 2.80 -5.28 3.83
CA THR A 186 1.61 -5.22 4.68
C THR A 186 1.32 -3.79 5.11
N ARG A 187 2.34 -3.06 5.60
CA ARG A 187 2.20 -1.65 5.99
C ARG A 187 1.93 -0.74 4.79
N SER A 188 2.66 -0.91 3.69
CA SER A 188 2.57 -0.05 2.50
C SER A 188 1.23 -0.17 1.79
N LEU A 189 0.69 -1.39 1.67
CA LEU A 189 -0.58 -1.65 0.99
C LEU A 189 -1.77 -1.69 1.96
N ALA A 190 -1.52 -1.52 3.26
CA ALA A 190 -2.50 -1.59 4.34
C ALA A 190 -3.31 -2.90 4.34
N VAL A 191 -2.73 -4.01 3.88
CA VAL A 191 -3.42 -5.31 3.81
C VAL A 191 -3.47 -5.92 5.22
N LYS A 192 -4.65 -6.08 5.79
CA LYS A 192 -4.83 -6.78 7.07
C LYS A 192 -5.15 -8.26 6.81
N LEU A 193 -4.24 -9.16 7.14
CA LEU A 193 -4.48 -10.60 7.16
C LEU A 193 -4.75 -11.03 8.60
N LYS A 194 -5.83 -11.79 8.84
CA LYS A 194 -6.12 -12.34 10.17
C LYS A 194 -5.22 -13.54 10.43
N THR A 195 -4.31 -13.42 11.38
CA THR A 195 -3.39 -14.49 11.83
C THR A 195 -4.12 -15.74 12.32
N GLU A 196 -5.29 -15.59 12.92
CA GLU A 196 -6.09 -16.71 13.44
C GLU A 196 -6.73 -17.52 12.30
N CYS A 197 -6.94 -16.90 11.14
CA CYS A 197 -7.35 -17.62 9.94
C CYS A 197 -6.20 -18.43 9.33
N LEU A 198 -4.95 -18.09 9.64
CA LEU A 198 -3.75 -18.75 9.09
C LEU A 198 -3.46 -20.09 9.76
N THR A 199 -4.02 -20.33 10.95
CA THR A 199 -3.85 -21.59 11.68
C THR A 199 -4.88 -22.65 11.27
N LEU A 200 -5.83 -22.31 10.40
CA LEU A 200 -6.82 -23.24 9.85
C LEU A 200 -6.23 -24.05 8.69
N TYR A 201 -6.83 -25.19 8.35
CA TYR A 201 -6.47 -25.97 7.17
C TYR A 201 -6.90 -25.25 5.88
N ALA A 202 -6.16 -25.40 4.77
CA ALA A 202 -6.28 -24.58 3.55
C ALA A 202 -7.73 -24.37 3.02
N ALA A 203 -8.59 -25.39 3.11
CA ALA A 203 -9.99 -25.27 2.70
C ALA A 203 -10.86 -24.42 3.64
N ALA A 204 -10.54 -24.36 4.94
CA ALA A 204 -11.20 -23.49 5.92
C ALA A 204 -10.59 -22.09 6.03
N GLN A 205 -9.32 -21.92 5.61
CA GLN A 205 -8.66 -20.61 5.57
C GLN A 205 -9.41 -19.63 4.66
N ALA A 206 -9.84 -20.10 3.48
CA ALA A 206 -10.60 -19.29 2.52
C ALA A 206 -11.90 -18.75 3.15
N GLY A 207 -12.67 -19.59 3.85
CA GLY A 207 -13.87 -19.14 4.58
C GLY A 207 -13.56 -18.11 5.67
N CYS A 208 -12.54 -18.34 6.50
CA CYS A 208 -12.19 -17.43 7.60
C CYS A 208 -11.67 -16.06 7.12
N LEU A 209 -10.82 -16.06 6.08
CA LEU A 209 -10.27 -14.84 5.48
C LEU A 209 -11.35 -14.00 4.77
N THR A 210 -12.50 -14.61 4.45
CA THR A 210 -13.57 -14.00 3.65
C THR A 210 -14.86 -13.70 4.43
N ASP A 211 -15.14 -14.38 5.56
CA ASP A 211 -16.33 -14.18 6.40
C ASP A 211 -16.26 -12.95 7.33
N SER A 212 -15.11 -12.29 7.37
CA SER A 212 -14.86 -11.17 8.28
C SER A 212 -15.47 -9.87 7.75
N ARG A 213 -16.80 -9.77 7.86
CA ARG A 213 -17.65 -8.62 7.46
C ARG A 213 -17.23 -7.26 8.03
N GLU A 214 -16.31 -7.21 9.00
CA GLU A 214 -15.97 -5.97 9.73
C GLU A 214 -14.46 -5.66 9.83
N SER A 215 -13.55 -6.45 9.24
CA SER A 215 -12.10 -6.23 9.44
C SER A 215 -11.25 -5.99 8.18
N LEU A 216 -11.88 -6.00 6.99
CA LEU A 216 -11.34 -5.30 5.82
C LEU A 216 -11.90 -3.87 5.78
N LEU A 217 -12.01 -3.23 6.95
CA LEU A 217 -11.80 -1.79 7.03
C LEU A 217 -10.33 -1.55 6.73
N LEU A 218 -10.04 -1.51 5.44
CA LEU A 218 -8.86 -0.89 4.86
C LEU A 218 -9.02 0.62 5.07
N ALA A 219 -8.99 1.01 6.34
CA ALA A 219 -8.98 2.39 6.73
C ALA A 219 -7.73 3.01 6.14
N ASP A 220 -7.92 4.08 5.37
CA ASP A 220 -6.87 5.08 5.27
C ASP A 220 -6.47 5.42 6.71
N SER A 221 -5.17 5.55 6.96
CA SER A 221 -4.55 5.81 8.27
C SER A 221 -5.07 7.05 9.04
N HIS A 222 -6.17 7.65 8.58
CA HIS A 222 -6.90 8.78 9.13
C HIS A 222 -7.91 8.39 10.20
N THR A 223 -8.33 7.12 10.31
CA THR A 223 -9.09 6.67 11.49
C THR A 223 -8.14 6.04 12.49
N SER A 224 -7.87 6.77 13.56
CA SER A 224 -7.16 6.30 14.76
C SER A 224 -7.83 5.05 15.33
N ALA A 225 -7.26 3.87 15.08
CA ALA A 225 -7.53 2.66 15.84
C ALA A 225 -6.29 1.75 15.87
N LEU A 226 -5.50 2.00 16.92
CA LEU A 226 -4.74 1.09 17.78
C LEU A 226 -3.88 -0.01 17.14
N ALA A 227 -2.61 0.04 17.55
CA ALA A 227 -1.62 -0.99 17.39
C ALA A 227 -2.11 -2.32 18.00
N ASP A 228 -2.25 -3.34 17.16
CA ASP A 228 -2.02 -4.71 17.57
C ASP A 228 -0.70 -5.17 16.96
N THR A 229 0.19 -5.57 17.86
CA THR A 229 1.54 -6.09 17.64
C THR A 229 1.52 -7.33 16.75
N LEU A 230 2.11 -7.21 15.56
CA LEU A 230 2.48 -8.35 14.70
C LEU A 230 3.77 -9.00 15.23
N VAL A 231 3.62 -10.07 16.00
CA VAL A 231 4.66 -11.09 16.21
C VAL A 231 4.03 -12.45 15.90
N GLY A 232 4.30 -13.00 14.71
CA GLY A 232 3.94 -14.39 14.37
C GLY A 232 3.51 -14.64 12.92
N ALA A 233 4.31 -15.47 12.22
CA ALA A 233 4.13 -16.23 10.97
C ALA A 233 3.06 -15.77 9.92
N PRO A 234 3.22 -14.60 9.26
CA PRO A 234 2.48 -14.27 8.04
C PRO A 234 3.19 -14.72 6.74
N THR A 235 4.35 -15.37 6.84
CA THR A 235 5.23 -15.68 5.69
C THR A 235 4.80 -16.93 4.93
N ASP A 236 4.39 -17.99 5.63
CA ASP A 236 4.01 -19.27 5.04
C ASP A 236 2.76 -19.18 4.14
N LEU A 237 1.77 -18.35 4.50
CA LEU A 237 0.61 -18.09 3.63
C LEU A 237 1.01 -17.26 2.40
N ALA A 238 1.88 -16.27 2.55
CA ALA A 238 2.30 -15.46 1.42
C ALA A 238 3.05 -16.32 0.38
N PHE A 239 3.81 -17.32 0.83
CA PHE A 239 4.38 -18.39 0.01
C PHE A 239 3.32 -19.32 -0.60
N GLN A 240 2.30 -19.76 0.14
CA GLN A 240 1.24 -20.64 -0.41
C GLN A 240 0.32 -19.91 -1.43
N LEU A 241 0.08 -18.62 -1.24
CA LEU A 241 -0.65 -17.76 -2.17
C LEU A 241 0.17 -17.41 -3.41
N SER A 242 1.48 -17.19 -3.26
CA SER A 242 2.38 -16.90 -4.38
C SER A 242 2.65 -18.15 -5.24
N ALA A 243 2.86 -19.31 -4.61
CA ALA A 243 3.23 -20.57 -5.23
C ALA A 243 2.09 -21.32 -5.94
N THR A 244 0.82 -20.95 -5.71
CA THR A 244 -0.31 -21.57 -6.41
C THR A 244 -0.64 -20.82 -7.72
N PRO A 245 -0.71 -21.51 -8.88
CA PRO A 245 -1.25 -20.93 -10.12
C PRO A 245 -2.65 -20.35 -9.93
N GLN A 246 -3.42 -20.88 -8.97
CA GLN A 246 -4.77 -20.44 -8.62
C GLN A 246 -4.83 -19.18 -7.73
N GLY A 247 -3.76 -18.81 -7.01
CA GLY A 247 -3.72 -17.65 -6.12
C GLY A 247 -3.84 -16.29 -6.83
N GLY A 248 -3.56 -16.27 -8.15
CA GLY A 248 -3.79 -15.08 -9.00
C GLY A 248 -5.20 -14.99 -9.58
N TYR A 249 -5.92 -16.12 -9.62
CA TYR A 249 -7.23 -16.28 -10.27
C TYR A 249 -8.31 -16.69 -9.26
N GLY A 250 -8.29 -16.07 -8.08
CA GLY A 250 -9.49 -15.88 -7.24
C GLY A 250 -9.94 -17.02 -6.31
N TYR A 251 -9.18 -18.12 -6.14
CA TYR A 251 -9.49 -19.12 -5.10
C TYR A 251 -9.47 -18.53 -3.67
N TYR A 252 -8.71 -17.46 -3.44
CA TYR A 252 -8.59 -16.76 -2.15
C TYR A 252 -9.18 -15.34 -2.17
N SER A 253 -10.16 -15.07 -3.04
CA SER A 253 -10.74 -13.72 -3.18
C SER A 253 -11.44 -13.28 -1.89
N PRO A 254 -10.91 -12.32 -1.10
CA PRO A 254 -11.49 -11.91 0.19
C PRO A 254 -12.86 -11.22 0.04
N TYR A 255 -13.32 -11.00 -1.19
CA TYR A 255 -14.52 -10.24 -1.54
C TYR A 255 -15.82 -11.04 -1.47
N ILE A 256 -15.82 -12.24 -0.87
CA ILE A 256 -17.03 -13.05 -0.69
C ILE A 256 -18.12 -12.28 0.08
N GLY A 257 -17.74 -11.48 1.08
CA GLY A 257 -18.66 -10.58 1.80
C GLY A 257 -19.36 -9.58 0.87
N VAL A 258 -18.60 -8.92 -0.01
CA VAL A 258 -19.12 -8.01 -1.05
C VAL A 258 -20.04 -8.77 -2.01
N VAL A 259 -19.68 -9.98 -2.43
CA VAL A 259 -20.54 -10.81 -3.29
C VAL A 259 -21.86 -11.14 -2.62
N ARG A 260 -21.88 -11.52 -1.34
CA ARG A 260 -23.13 -11.88 -0.62
C ARG A 260 -24.06 -10.69 -0.49
N ASP A 261 -23.53 -9.54 -0.12
CA ASP A 261 -24.33 -8.33 0.07
C ASP A 261 -24.84 -7.78 -1.26
N LEU A 262 -24.02 -7.82 -2.32
CA LEU A 262 -24.44 -7.52 -3.68
C LEU A 262 -25.40 -8.57 -4.25
N ALA A 263 -25.26 -9.85 -3.92
CA ALA A 263 -26.22 -10.88 -4.31
C ALA A 263 -27.56 -10.67 -3.62
N ARG A 264 -27.58 -10.14 -2.40
CA ARG A 264 -28.82 -9.71 -1.72
C ARG A 264 -29.43 -8.47 -2.38
N ILE A 265 -28.60 -7.49 -2.73
CA ILE A 265 -29.01 -6.27 -3.45
C ILE A 265 -29.57 -6.64 -4.82
N PHE A 266 -28.80 -7.34 -5.66
CA PHE A 266 -29.15 -7.72 -7.03
C PHE A 266 -30.12 -8.90 -7.13
N GLY A 267 -30.18 -9.77 -6.12
CA GLY A 267 -31.15 -10.86 -6.02
C GLY A 267 -32.58 -10.34 -5.92
N ALA A 268 -32.77 -9.12 -5.40
CA ALA A 268 -34.05 -8.42 -5.43
C ALA A 268 -34.43 -7.86 -6.81
N PHE A 269 -33.53 -7.87 -7.81
CA PHE A 269 -33.76 -7.37 -9.19
C PHE A 269 -33.89 -8.49 -10.23
N GLN A 270 -34.22 -9.72 -9.82
CA GLN A 270 -34.51 -10.76 -10.79
C GLN A 270 -35.78 -10.42 -11.56
N ALA A 271 -35.59 -9.79 -12.72
CA ALA A 271 -36.62 -9.69 -13.74
C ALA A 271 -36.60 -10.99 -14.56
N THR A 272 -37.72 -11.34 -15.18
CA THR A 272 -37.79 -12.47 -16.13
C THR A 272 -36.82 -12.32 -17.31
N GLN A 273 -36.34 -11.10 -17.56
CA GLN A 273 -35.47 -10.78 -18.69
C GLN A 273 -33.99 -10.72 -18.34
N PHE A 274 -33.61 -10.20 -17.16
CA PHE A 274 -32.22 -9.91 -16.81
C PHE A 274 -31.87 -10.31 -15.38
N ARG A 275 -30.63 -10.80 -15.24
CA ARG A 275 -29.94 -11.03 -13.99
C ARG A 275 -28.70 -10.14 -13.96
N TYR A 276 -28.63 -9.22 -13.02
CA TYR A 276 -27.45 -8.37 -12.84
C TYR A 276 -26.36 -9.15 -12.13
N ILE A 277 -25.15 -9.17 -12.70
CA ILE A 277 -23.97 -9.77 -12.08
C ILE A 277 -22.96 -8.66 -11.76
N PRO A 278 -22.48 -8.58 -10.51
CA PRO A 278 -21.43 -7.63 -10.16
C PRO A 278 -20.12 -7.94 -10.89
N THR A 279 -19.31 -6.93 -11.12
CA THR A 279 -17.94 -7.11 -11.62
C THR A 279 -16.96 -6.23 -10.85
N LEU A 280 -15.80 -6.77 -10.50
CA LEU A 280 -14.66 -5.95 -10.08
C LEU A 280 -13.85 -5.51 -11.30
N THR A 281 -13.23 -4.35 -11.21
CA THR A 281 -12.39 -3.80 -12.27
C THR A 281 -10.93 -3.88 -11.85
N SER A 282 -10.14 -4.69 -12.55
CA SER A 282 -8.68 -4.71 -12.41
C SER A 282 -8.06 -3.89 -13.53
N VAL A 283 -7.25 -2.88 -13.20
CA VAL A 283 -6.65 -1.99 -14.19
C VAL A 283 -5.15 -2.25 -14.29
N HIS A 284 -4.69 -2.62 -15.48
CA HIS A 284 -3.28 -2.84 -15.77
C HIS A 284 -2.94 -2.31 -17.17
N GLY A 285 -1.81 -1.60 -17.30
CA GLY A 285 -1.37 -1.09 -18.61
C GLY A 285 -2.35 -0.15 -19.32
N GLY A 286 -3.27 0.51 -18.60
CA GLY A 286 -4.31 1.36 -19.18
C GLY A 286 -5.56 0.63 -19.68
N GLU A 287 -5.61 -0.69 -19.56
CA GLU A 287 -6.79 -1.53 -19.84
C GLU A 287 -7.47 -1.95 -18.54
N ALA A 288 -8.80 -1.96 -18.54
CA ALA A 288 -9.62 -2.38 -17.41
C ALA A 288 -10.22 -3.77 -17.69
N THR A 289 -9.73 -4.80 -17.02
CA THR A 289 -10.26 -6.17 -17.12
C THR A 289 -11.37 -6.36 -16.08
N LEU A 290 -12.53 -6.85 -16.54
CA LEU A 290 -13.63 -7.18 -15.64
C LEU A 290 -13.41 -8.56 -15.02
N LEU A 291 -13.48 -8.65 -13.70
CA LEU A 291 -13.49 -9.92 -12.96
C LEU A 291 -14.93 -10.21 -12.55
N LEU A 292 -15.43 -11.38 -12.92
CA LEU A 292 -16.81 -11.80 -12.73
C LEU A 292 -16.90 -12.81 -11.60
N ASN A 293 -18.00 -12.78 -10.86
CA ASN A 293 -18.31 -13.77 -9.81
C ASN A 293 -19.24 -14.90 -10.30
N ALA A 294 -19.68 -14.85 -11.56
CA ALA A 294 -20.56 -15.84 -12.15
C ALA A 294 -20.41 -15.84 -13.68
N ALA A 295 -20.52 -17.03 -14.28
CA ALA A 295 -20.51 -17.17 -15.72
C ALA A 295 -21.71 -16.42 -16.35
N PRO A 296 -21.52 -15.60 -17.40
CA PRO A 296 -22.61 -14.93 -18.08
C PRO A 296 -23.58 -15.92 -18.74
N SER A 297 -24.89 -15.71 -18.53
CA SER A 297 -25.97 -16.44 -19.22
C SER A 297 -26.50 -15.63 -20.39
N PHE A 298 -26.65 -16.27 -21.55
CA PHE A 298 -27.33 -15.71 -22.73
C PHE A 298 -28.81 -16.15 -22.82
N ALA A 299 -29.19 -17.15 -22.02
CA ALA A 299 -30.57 -17.57 -21.84
C ALA A 299 -31.28 -16.66 -20.82
N LYS A 300 -32.61 -16.53 -20.92
CA LYS A 300 -33.39 -15.76 -19.96
C LYS A 300 -33.37 -16.44 -18.58
N PRO A 301 -33.16 -15.69 -17.47
CA PRO A 301 -32.79 -14.28 -17.43
C PRO A 301 -31.33 -14.06 -17.88
N LYS A 302 -31.13 -13.14 -18.84
CA LYS A 302 -29.82 -12.85 -19.43
C LYS A 302 -28.92 -12.15 -18.43
N SER A 303 -27.63 -12.47 -18.37
CA SER A 303 -26.69 -11.81 -17.46
C SER A 303 -26.33 -10.41 -17.95
N VAL A 304 -26.47 -9.41 -17.08
CA VAL A 304 -26.01 -8.03 -17.30
C VAL A 304 -24.86 -7.75 -16.35
N MET A 305 -23.67 -7.52 -16.88
CA MET A 305 -22.50 -7.15 -16.07
C MET A 305 -22.66 -5.72 -15.58
N VAL A 306 -22.43 -5.48 -14.29
CA VAL A 306 -22.49 -4.16 -13.66
C VAL A 306 -21.08 -3.71 -13.32
N VAL A 307 -20.60 -2.68 -14.01
CA VAL A 307 -19.25 -2.14 -13.86
C VAL A 307 -19.33 -0.80 -13.14
N ALA A 308 -18.64 -0.70 -12.02
CA ALA A 308 -18.53 0.55 -11.28
C ALA A 308 -17.45 1.46 -11.86
N MET A 309 -17.77 2.74 -11.99
CA MET A 309 -16.82 3.79 -12.33
C MET A 309 -16.46 4.60 -11.08
N PRO A 310 -15.33 5.34 -11.08
CA PRO A 310 -14.98 6.21 -9.97
C PRO A 310 -16.10 7.20 -9.64
N ALA A 311 -16.19 7.58 -8.37
CA ALA A 311 -17.20 8.52 -7.89
C ALA A 311 -17.09 9.86 -8.63
N ILE A 312 -18.23 10.55 -8.78
CA ILE A 312 -18.28 11.89 -9.36
C ILE A 312 -18.30 12.90 -8.21
N GLU A 313 -17.12 13.34 -7.82
CA GLU A 313 -16.91 14.27 -6.71
C GLU A 313 -15.62 15.07 -6.90
N PRO A 314 -15.47 16.21 -6.19
CA PRO A 314 -14.21 16.93 -6.20
C PRO A 314 -13.08 15.99 -5.78
N GLY A 315 -12.06 15.86 -6.63
CA GLY A 315 -10.91 15.06 -6.27
C GLY A 315 -10.16 15.70 -5.11
N GLU A 316 -9.75 14.88 -4.16
CA GLU A 316 -8.80 15.26 -3.12
C GLU A 316 -7.65 14.24 -3.15
N ALA A 317 -6.42 14.73 -3.08
CA ALA A 317 -5.27 13.85 -2.99
C ALA A 317 -5.06 13.44 -1.53
N PRO A 318 -4.81 12.15 -1.24
CA PRO A 318 -4.60 11.70 0.13
C PRO A 318 -3.36 12.36 0.71
N PRO A 319 -3.38 12.80 1.99
CA PRO A 319 -2.23 13.41 2.61
C PRO A 319 -1.16 12.36 2.90
N LEU A 320 0.00 12.51 2.26
CA LEU A 320 1.16 11.66 2.50
C LEU A 320 1.92 12.08 3.76
N ARG A 321 2.31 11.09 4.56
CA ARG A 321 3.15 11.29 5.75
C ARG A 321 4.52 10.66 5.56
N ARG A 322 5.50 11.19 6.27
CA ARG A 322 6.81 10.53 6.43
C ARG A 322 6.71 9.55 7.60
N SER A 323 7.33 8.38 7.45
CA SER A 323 7.47 7.41 8.55
C SER A 323 8.24 8.01 9.73
N ASP A 324 9.28 8.79 9.44
CA ASP A 324 10.03 9.57 10.43
C ASP A 324 10.11 11.03 9.94
N PRO A 325 9.28 11.94 10.49
CA PRO A 325 9.23 13.34 10.07
C PRO A 325 10.51 14.15 10.38
N GLY A 326 11.32 13.70 11.34
CA GLY A 326 12.49 14.43 11.85
C GLY A 326 13.83 13.96 11.27
N ALA A 327 13.94 12.68 10.89
CA ALA A 327 15.21 12.14 10.41
C ALA A 327 15.64 12.70 9.04
N PRO A 328 16.90 13.14 8.87
CA PRO A 328 17.43 13.45 7.55
C PRO A 328 17.57 12.17 6.70
N VAL A 329 17.43 12.31 5.39
CA VAL A 329 17.59 11.20 4.43
C VAL A 329 18.91 11.35 3.68
N CYS A 330 19.72 10.30 3.62
CA CYS A 330 20.99 10.32 2.91
C CYS A 330 20.84 10.01 1.41
N LEU A 331 21.14 10.99 0.56
CA LEU A 331 21.18 10.84 -0.90
C LEU A 331 22.36 9.98 -1.39
N SER A 332 23.45 9.90 -0.62
CA SER A 332 24.62 9.10 -0.99
C SER A 332 24.40 7.58 -0.88
N ARG A 333 23.27 7.12 -0.30
CA ARG A 333 22.97 5.69 -0.18
C ARG A 333 22.53 5.07 -1.52
N PRO A 334 23.12 3.94 -1.95
CA PRO A 334 22.77 3.27 -3.21
C PRO A 334 21.31 2.83 -3.24
N ASP A 335 20.80 2.45 -2.09
CA ASP A 335 19.45 2.00 -1.79
C ASP A 335 18.61 3.14 -1.21
N LEU A 336 18.70 4.36 -1.75
CA LEU A 336 17.86 5.47 -1.30
C LEU A 336 16.36 5.11 -1.40
N VAL A 337 15.63 5.36 -0.31
CA VAL A 337 14.16 5.37 -0.24
C VAL A 337 13.74 6.67 0.42
N LEU A 338 12.70 7.29 -0.13
CA LEU A 338 11.95 8.35 0.51
C LEU A 338 10.74 7.71 1.19
N PRO A 339 10.84 7.38 2.49
CA PRO A 339 9.78 6.63 3.17
C PRO A 339 8.51 7.47 3.22
N ILE A 340 7.39 6.83 2.90
CA ILE A 340 6.06 7.42 2.97
C ILE A 340 5.04 6.43 3.54
N GLU A 341 4.08 6.98 4.26
CA GLU A 341 2.98 6.25 4.86
C GLU A 341 1.64 6.94 4.59
N GLY A 342 0.56 6.15 4.69
CA GLY A 342 -0.80 6.67 4.75
C GLY A 342 -1.52 6.79 3.41
N ALA A 343 -0.95 6.32 2.28
CA ALA A 343 -1.64 6.31 0.99
C ALA A 343 -1.36 5.02 0.20
N PRO A 344 -2.00 3.88 0.54
CA PRO A 344 -1.74 2.59 -0.10
C PRO A 344 -2.07 2.57 -1.60
N LEU A 345 -3.04 3.40 -2.04
CA LEU A 345 -3.42 3.50 -3.45
C LEU A 345 -2.32 4.06 -4.34
N ILE A 346 -1.33 4.79 -3.79
CA ILE A 346 -0.16 5.23 -4.55
C ILE A 346 0.67 4.05 -5.06
N TYR A 347 0.69 2.95 -4.30
CA TYR A 347 1.42 1.75 -4.68
C TYR A 347 0.61 0.83 -5.60
N ALA A 348 -0.71 0.80 -5.42
CA ALA A 348 -1.61 -0.16 -6.08
C ALA A 348 -2.27 0.37 -7.36
N THR A 349 -2.19 1.67 -7.62
CA THR A 349 -2.83 2.33 -8.77
C THR A 349 -1.88 3.29 -9.46
N GLN A 350 -2.30 3.88 -10.59
CA GLN A 350 -1.57 4.95 -11.26
C GLN A 350 -2.20 6.32 -10.98
N PHE A 351 -2.94 6.48 -9.89
CA PHE A 351 -3.53 7.76 -9.49
C PHE A 351 -2.43 8.79 -9.22
N ALA A 352 -1.37 8.40 -8.50
CA ALA A 352 -0.16 9.20 -8.40
C ALA A 352 0.73 8.93 -9.62
N HIS A 353 1.03 9.97 -10.40
CA HIS A 353 1.90 9.87 -11.56
C HIS A 353 2.75 11.12 -11.75
N ASP A 354 3.76 11.03 -12.61
CA ASP A 354 4.75 12.09 -12.85
C ASP A 354 5.42 12.60 -11.56
N MET A 355 5.72 11.66 -10.65
CA MET A 355 6.23 11.95 -9.33
C MET A 355 7.70 12.39 -9.39
N THR A 356 8.02 13.47 -8.69
CA THR A 356 9.38 14.02 -8.62
C THR A 356 9.77 14.46 -7.21
N LEU A 357 11.07 14.36 -6.92
CA LEU A 357 11.69 15.03 -5.79
C LEU A 357 12.23 16.38 -6.27
N SER A 358 11.53 17.46 -5.90
CA SER A 358 11.96 18.83 -6.20
C SER A 358 12.95 19.30 -5.13
N ILE A 359 14.23 19.40 -5.48
CA ILE A 359 15.31 19.86 -4.60
C ILE A 359 15.56 21.35 -4.84
N GLU A 360 15.58 22.12 -3.75
CA GLU A 360 15.92 23.55 -3.83
C GLU A 360 17.43 23.72 -4.01
N ARG A 361 17.83 24.56 -4.98
CA ARG A 361 19.23 24.86 -5.28
C ARG A 361 19.52 26.34 -5.00
N PRO A 362 20.68 26.66 -4.38
CA PRO A 362 21.09 28.06 -4.23
C PRO A 362 21.20 28.75 -5.60
N GLY A 363 20.45 29.82 -5.82
CA GLY A 363 20.59 30.69 -6.99
C GLY A 363 20.04 30.18 -8.32
N GLY A 364 19.12 29.19 -8.36
CA GLY A 364 18.63 28.66 -9.62
C GLY A 364 17.31 27.88 -9.58
N LYS A 365 16.94 27.31 -10.73
CA LYS A 365 15.74 26.46 -10.90
C LYS A 365 15.86 25.20 -10.02
N PRO A 366 14.78 24.75 -9.35
CA PRO A 366 14.79 23.50 -8.61
C PRO A 366 15.28 22.33 -9.49
N LEU A 367 15.96 21.38 -8.87
CA LEU A 367 16.33 20.12 -9.51
C LEU A 367 15.20 19.12 -9.25
N ASP A 368 14.50 18.71 -10.30
CA ASP A 368 13.45 17.71 -10.20
C ASP A 368 14.01 16.33 -10.58
N LEU A 369 13.95 15.39 -9.64
CA LEU A 369 14.39 14.01 -9.86
C LEU A 369 13.19 13.08 -9.98
N PRO A 370 13.06 12.28 -11.04
CA PRO A 370 11.92 11.39 -11.22
C PRO A 370 11.93 10.27 -10.17
N LEU A 371 10.74 9.97 -9.65
CA LEU A 371 10.51 8.98 -8.62
C LEU A 371 9.53 7.91 -9.07
N THR A 372 9.69 6.71 -8.52
CA THR A 372 8.76 5.59 -8.68
C THR A 372 8.37 5.09 -7.30
N ALA A 373 7.09 4.81 -7.09
CA ALA A 373 6.61 4.22 -5.84
C ALA A 373 7.03 2.74 -5.78
N ASP A 374 7.59 2.31 -4.65
CA ASP A 374 8.00 0.94 -4.42
C ASP A 374 7.36 0.43 -3.12
N ALA A 375 6.35 -0.41 -3.28
CA ALA A 375 5.62 -1.01 -2.16
C ALA A 375 6.53 -1.89 -1.29
N GLY A 376 7.46 -2.62 -1.92
CA GLY A 376 8.36 -3.54 -1.22
C GLY A 376 9.38 -2.82 -0.35
N ARG A 377 9.74 -1.59 -0.75
CA ARG A 377 10.68 -0.74 -0.02
C ARG A 377 9.99 0.30 0.87
N GLY A 378 8.66 0.40 0.80
CA GLY A 378 7.85 1.28 1.64
C GLY A 378 8.04 2.77 1.37
N GLY A 379 8.33 3.14 0.13
CA GLY A 379 8.48 4.54 -0.22
C GLY A 379 8.71 4.81 -1.69
N TYR A 380 9.14 6.03 -2.00
CA TYR A 380 9.58 6.39 -3.35
C TYR A 380 11.07 6.13 -3.54
N VAL A 381 11.44 5.64 -4.71
CA VAL A 381 12.82 5.42 -5.13
C VAL A 381 13.12 6.25 -6.38
N LEU A 382 14.39 6.55 -6.63
CA LEU A 382 14.79 7.29 -7.84
C LEU A 382 14.63 6.40 -9.07
N ALA A 383 13.92 6.90 -10.09
CA ALA A 383 13.66 6.14 -11.32
C ALA A 383 14.94 5.90 -12.14
N ASN A 384 15.87 6.87 -12.14
CA ASN A 384 17.08 6.88 -12.99
C ASN A 384 18.40 6.78 -12.20
N GLY A 385 18.37 6.20 -11.00
CA GLY A 385 19.54 6.15 -10.12
C GLY A 385 20.03 7.53 -9.67
N LYS A 386 21.32 7.65 -9.30
CA LYS A 386 21.91 8.83 -8.61
C LYS A 386 22.38 9.96 -9.53
N ALA A 387 21.79 10.12 -10.72
CA ALA A 387 22.23 11.16 -11.64
C ALA A 387 21.83 12.56 -11.14
N GLY A 388 22.74 13.54 -11.24
CA GLY A 388 22.43 14.96 -11.03
C GLY A 388 22.69 15.54 -9.64
N PHE A 389 23.37 14.83 -8.73
CA PHE A 389 23.67 15.35 -7.39
C PHE A 389 24.87 16.32 -7.30
N ALA A 390 25.62 16.49 -8.39
CA ALA A 390 26.80 17.36 -8.40
C ALA A 390 26.43 18.82 -8.09
N GLY A 391 27.19 19.47 -7.22
CA GLY A 391 26.99 20.87 -6.83
C GLY A 391 25.86 21.11 -5.82
N LEU A 392 25.23 20.06 -5.28
CA LEU A 392 24.33 20.20 -4.15
C LEU A 392 25.10 20.44 -2.85
N PRO A 393 24.58 21.27 -1.93
CA PRO A 393 25.17 21.44 -0.60
C PRO A 393 25.05 20.13 0.22
N SER A 394 25.85 20.03 1.29
CA SER A 394 25.84 18.85 2.19
C SER A 394 24.49 18.60 2.87
N SER A 395 23.63 19.61 2.96
CA SER A 395 22.26 19.55 3.43
C SER A 395 21.36 20.46 2.59
N THR A 396 20.21 19.96 2.14
CA THR A 396 19.22 20.75 1.38
C THR A 396 17.79 20.33 1.72
N ASP A 397 16.83 21.19 1.42
CA ASP A 397 15.41 20.84 1.43
C ASP A 397 14.98 20.27 0.09
N ALA A 398 14.08 19.31 0.15
CA ALA A 398 13.36 18.83 -1.01
C ALA A 398 11.91 18.58 -0.69
N ARG A 399 11.07 18.58 -1.73
CA ARG A 399 9.64 18.32 -1.59
C ARG A 399 9.18 17.33 -2.64
N LEU A 400 8.37 16.36 -2.22
CA LEU A 400 7.71 15.45 -3.13
C LEU A 400 6.61 16.20 -3.90
N ARG A 401 6.60 16.08 -5.22
CA ARG A 401 5.61 16.68 -6.12
C ARG A 401 5.16 15.66 -7.17
N GLY A 402 4.02 15.90 -7.79
CA GLY A 402 3.55 15.10 -8.92
C GLY A 402 2.12 15.46 -9.31
N GLN A 403 1.37 14.46 -9.77
CA GLN A 403 -0.05 14.57 -10.08
C GLN A 403 -0.84 13.50 -9.33
N TRP A 404 -2.07 13.82 -8.94
CA TRP A 404 -3.08 12.91 -8.44
C TRP A 404 -4.27 12.93 -9.40
N GLY A 405 -4.22 12.03 -10.39
CA GLY A 405 -4.98 12.14 -11.63
C GLY A 405 -4.83 13.52 -12.28
N PHE A 406 -5.92 14.28 -12.35
CA PHE A 406 -5.89 15.61 -12.97
C PHE A 406 -5.41 16.73 -12.04
N LEU A 407 -5.23 16.46 -10.75
CA LEU A 407 -4.89 17.46 -9.75
C LEU A 407 -3.37 17.51 -9.51
N PRO A 408 -2.80 18.70 -9.24
CA PRO A 408 -1.44 18.77 -8.75
C PRO A 408 -1.34 18.09 -7.39
N PHE A 409 -0.25 17.33 -7.19
CA PHE A 409 0.04 16.66 -5.95
C PHE A 409 1.26 17.28 -5.27
N THR A 410 1.13 17.59 -3.98
CA THR A 410 2.25 18.02 -3.13
C THR A 410 2.31 17.12 -1.90
N GLY A 411 3.40 16.37 -1.79
CA GLY A 411 3.66 15.48 -0.67
C GLY A 411 4.58 16.09 0.39
N PRO A 412 5.14 15.25 1.28
CA PRO A 412 6.00 15.70 2.37
C PRO A 412 7.31 16.33 1.88
N GLY A 413 7.87 17.16 2.75
CA GLY A 413 9.23 17.70 2.63
C GLY A 413 10.27 16.83 3.31
N TYR A 414 11.45 16.73 2.72
CA TYR A 414 12.59 15.96 3.20
C TYR A 414 13.80 16.87 3.41
N ARG A 415 14.46 16.68 4.56
CA ARG A 415 15.87 17.06 4.73
C ARG A 415 16.72 16.04 3.99
N LEU A 416 17.44 16.46 2.96
CA LEU A 416 18.37 15.61 2.25
C LEU A 416 19.79 15.94 2.70
N GLN A 417 20.58 14.90 2.96
CA GLN A 417 22.00 15.02 3.28
C GLN A 417 22.85 14.27 2.26
N ILE A 418 24.02 14.83 1.96
CA ILE A 418 24.99 14.28 1.03
C ILE A 418 26.30 14.08 1.76
N ALA A 419 26.90 12.89 1.61
CA ALA A 419 28.21 12.60 2.18
C ALA A 419 29.24 13.62 1.66
N PRO A 420 29.94 14.35 2.54
CA PRO A 420 30.95 15.32 2.13
C PRO A 420 32.15 14.61 1.52
N ALA A 421 32.83 15.23 0.55
CA ALA A 421 34.02 14.66 -0.08
C ALA A 421 35.18 14.46 0.92
N ALA A 422 35.33 15.39 1.88
CA ALA A 422 36.26 15.31 3.00
C ALA A 422 35.45 15.37 4.30
N PRO A 423 35.13 14.22 4.92
CA PRO A 423 34.39 14.19 6.16
C PRO A 423 35.24 14.68 7.34
N GLU A 424 34.71 15.63 8.10
CA GLU A 424 35.30 16.11 9.35
C GLU A 424 34.30 15.96 10.49
N TRP A 425 34.78 15.40 11.61
CA TRP A 425 34.03 15.23 12.84
C TRP A 425 34.84 15.77 14.01
N LYS A 426 34.17 16.45 14.94
CA LYS A 426 34.76 17.01 16.16
C LYS A 426 34.03 16.43 17.36
N ALA A 427 34.76 16.10 18.42
CA ALA A 427 34.14 15.64 19.66
C ALA A 427 33.87 16.82 20.60
N ASP A 428 32.67 16.91 21.14
CA ASP A 428 32.27 17.93 22.13
C ASP A 428 32.66 17.53 23.57
N ALA A 429 33.63 16.62 23.75
CA ALA A 429 33.89 15.96 25.02
C ALA A 429 35.10 16.53 25.79
N ALA A 430 34.92 16.64 27.12
CA ALA A 430 36.02 16.64 28.08
C ALA A 430 36.75 15.27 28.06
N PRO A 431 38.00 15.17 28.57
CA PRO A 431 38.77 13.93 28.51
C PRO A 431 38.02 12.73 29.12
N LEU A 432 38.04 11.58 28.43
CA LEU A 432 37.29 10.39 28.82
C LEU A 432 37.81 9.77 30.13
N ALA A 433 36.92 9.33 31.01
CA ALA A 433 37.29 8.52 32.18
C ALA A 433 37.32 7.04 31.81
N ALA A 434 38.48 6.38 31.97
CA ALA A 434 38.66 4.98 31.55
C ALA A 434 37.81 3.95 32.32
N SER A 435 37.16 4.32 33.42
CA SER A 435 36.45 3.39 34.32
C SER A 435 34.95 3.28 34.09
N LYS A 436 34.37 4.04 33.15
CA LYS A 436 32.92 4.06 32.92
C LYS A 436 32.59 4.12 31.44
N ASP A 437 31.43 3.55 31.10
CA ASP A 437 30.84 3.75 29.79
C ASP A 437 30.53 5.24 29.59
N ALA A 438 30.80 5.74 28.39
CA ALA A 438 30.67 7.14 28.05
C ALA A 438 29.79 7.32 26.81
N ALA A 439 28.86 8.27 26.87
CA ALA A 439 28.18 8.78 25.69
C ALA A 439 28.96 10.00 25.20
N VAL A 440 29.49 9.94 23.97
CA VAL A 440 30.24 11.03 23.37
C VAL A 440 29.44 11.64 22.24
N THR A 441 29.27 12.95 22.28
CA THR A 441 28.67 13.71 21.19
C THR A 441 29.76 14.14 20.22
N LEU A 442 29.58 13.79 18.96
CA LEU A 442 30.39 14.21 17.84
C LEU A 442 29.57 15.15 16.97
N THR A 443 30.17 16.26 16.55
CA THR A 443 29.58 17.25 15.64
C THR A 443 30.27 17.16 14.28
N GLY A 444 29.50 17.04 13.20
CA GLY A 444 30.00 16.84 11.85
C GLY A 444 28.90 16.90 10.79
N ALA A 445 29.29 16.95 9.51
CA ALA A 445 28.34 17.11 8.42
C ALA A 445 27.62 15.80 8.05
N ALA A 446 26.35 15.89 7.64
CA ALA A 446 25.60 14.78 7.06
C ALA A 446 25.54 13.46 7.89
N PRO A 447 25.18 13.50 9.19
CA PRO A 447 25.07 12.31 10.04
C PRO A 447 24.19 11.19 9.44
N ALA A 448 23.14 11.50 8.67
CA ALA A 448 22.29 10.49 8.01
C ALA A 448 23.06 9.63 7.01
N CYS A 449 24.17 10.13 6.48
CA CYS A 449 25.00 9.42 5.53
C CYS A 449 26.07 8.55 6.17
N VAL A 450 26.22 8.55 7.50
CA VAL A 450 27.15 7.65 8.19
C VAL A 450 26.61 6.22 8.09
N SER A 451 27.48 5.30 7.64
CA SER A 451 27.17 3.87 7.45
C SER A 451 27.74 3.01 8.57
N SER A 452 28.85 3.41 9.18
CA SER A 452 29.43 2.69 10.32
C SER A 452 30.26 3.60 11.22
N VAL A 453 30.20 3.35 12.52
CA VAL A 453 31.12 3.91 13.51
C VAL A 453 31.86 2.76 14.19
N GLU A 454 33.19 2.79 14.14
CA GLU A 454 34.04 1.75 14.69
C GLU A 454 35.09 2.32 15.64
N LEU A 455 35.37 1.61 16.72
CA LEU A 455 36.48 1.88 17.60
C LEU A 455 37.76 1.23 17.05
N ARG A 456 38.81 2.02 16.86
CA ARG A 456 40.13 1.55 16.47
C ARG A 456 41.09 1.59 17.65
N GLY A 457 41.44 0.40 18.14
CA GLY A 457 42.51 0.17 19.12
C GLY A 457 43.77 -0.44 18.49
N ALA A 458 44.64 -1.01 19.31
CA ALA A 458 45.83 -1.75 18.88
C ALA A 458 45.51 -3.12 18.24
N GLY A 459 44.27 -3.57 18.30
CA GLY A 459 43.76 -4.82 17.71
C GLY A 459 42.69 -4.60 16.65
N ALA A 460 41.78 -5.58 16.47
CA ALA A 460 40.70 -5.52 15.49
C ALA A 460 39.71 -4.36 15.76
N SER A 461 39.21 -3.75 14.68
CA SER A 461 38.19 -2.69 14.72
C SER A 461 36.88 -3.25 15.32
N ARG A 462 36.27 -2.54 16.27
CA ARG A 462 35.02 -2.97 16.92
C ARG A 462 33.88 -2.00 16.59
N PRO A 463 32.72 -2.46 16.11
CA PRO A 463 31.56 -1.57 15.89
C PRO A 463 31.08 -0.98 17.22
N LEU A 464 30.69 0.30 17.19
CA LEU A 464 30.08 0.99 18.32
C LEU A 464 28.58 1.15 18.08
N PRO A 465 27.73 1.28 19.11
CA PRO A 465 26.37 1.78 18.96
C PRO A 465 26.41 3.30 18.74
N TRP A 466 25.59 3.82 17.82
CA TRP A 466 25.40 5.25 17.62
C TRP A 466 23.96 5.61 17.30
N LYS A 467 23.60 6.87 17.55
CA LYS A 467 22.34 7.48 17.11
C LYS A 467 22.59 8.89 16.58
N ILE A 468 21.73 9.34 15.67
CA ILE A 468 21.75 10.70 15.14
C ILE A 468 20.99 11.60 16.11
N ASP A 469 21.55 12.78 16.37
CA ASP A 469 20.90 13.84 17.11
C ASP A 469 20.86 15.11 16.25
N GLY A 470 19.66 15.61 15.98
CA GLY A 470 19.48 16.76 15.09
C GLY A 470 20.03 16.55 13.67
N THR A 471 20.67 17.59 13.13
CA THR A 471 21.12 17.64 11.72
C THR A 471 22.61 17.45 11.53
N ASP A 472 23.39 17.54 12.59
CA ASP A 472 24.86 17.65 12.56
C ASP A 472 25.54 16.90 13.70
N LYS A 473 24.81 16.12 14.51
CA LYS A 473 25.40 15.40 15.65
C LYS A 473 25.20 13.90 15.58
N LEU A 474 26.18 13.19 16.12
CA LEU A 474 26.16 11.77 16.42
C LEU A 474 26.44 11.56 17.90
N ILE A 475 25.63 10.75 18.56
CA ILE A 475 25.90 10.30 19.93
C ILE A 475 26.39 8.86 19.83
N ILE A 476 27.65 8.64 20.19
CA ILE A 476 28.30 7.32 20.19
C ILE A 476 28.36 6.79 21.62
N SER A 477 28.14 5.49 21.79
CA SER A 477 28.29 4.81 23.07
C SER A 477 29.64 4.08 23.12
N LEU A 478 30.51 4.52 24.02
CA LEU A 478 31.85 3.95 24.23
C LEU A 478 31.84 3.09 25.49
N PRO A 479 32.08 1.78 25.39
CA PRO A 479 32.21 0.92 26.56
C PRO A 479 33.56 1.13 27.26
N ALA A 480 33.59 1.08 28.59
CA ALA A 480 34.79 1.27 29.41
C ALA A 480 35.95 0.34 28.99
N SER A 481 35.62 -0.90 28.63
CA SER A 481 36.59 -1.91 28.15
C SER A 481 37.34 -1.51 26.87
N GLY A 482 36.82 -0.53 26.12
CA GLY A 482 37.46 -0.01 24.91
C GLY A 482 38.36 1.22 25.14
N VAL A 483 38.41 1.76 26.36
CA VAL A 483 39.10 3.01 26.68
C VAL A 483 40.45 2.68 27.33
N THR A 484 41.46 2.44 26.50
CA THR A 484 42.82 2.08 26.94
C THR A 484 43.87 2.99 26.32
N GLY A 485 44.91 3.35 27.09
CA GLY A 485 46.01 4.20 26.63
C GLY A 485 45.78 5.69 26.88
N SER A 486 46.44 6.55 26.10
CA SER A 486 46.34 8.01 26.23
C SER A 486 45.22 8.63 25.38
N ALA A 487 44.79 7.93 24.32
CA ALA A 487 43.69 8.34 23.45
C ALA A 487 43.09 7.12 22.75
N VAL A 488 41.83 7.23 22.33
CA VAL A 488 41.18 6.24 21.47
C VAL A 488 40.78 6.86 20.15
N ARG A 489 40.84 6.09 19.07
CA ARG A 489 40.44 6.53 17.73
C ARG A 489 39.08 5.96 17.37
N VAL A 490 38.19 6.82 16.89
CA VAL A 490 36.89 6.44 16.35
C VAL A 490 36.94 6.66 14.83
N ALA A 491 36.66 5.61 14.07
CA ALA A 491 36.55 5.63 12.62
C ALA A 491 35.08 5.76 12.21
N ILE A 492 34.76 6.82 11.48
CA ILE A 492 33.41 7.14 10.99
C ILE A 492 33.42 7.05 9.48
N ARG A 493 32.61 6.15 8.92
CA ARG A 493 32.53 5.92 7.48
C ARG A 493 31.19 6.37 6.94
N TYR A 494 31.21 7.00 5.77
CA TYR A 494 30.00 7.41 5.05
C TYR A 494 29.60 6.36 4.02
N ALA A 495 28.31 6.32 3.70
CA ALA A 495 27.78 5.49 2.63
C ALA A 495 28.40 5.86 1.29
N GLY A 496 28.99 4.88 0.60
CA GLY A 496 29.66 5.06 -0.69
C GLY A 496 31.09 5.60 -0.61
N GLN A 497 31.71 5.65 0.58
CA GLN A 497 33.11 6.01 0.76
C GLN A 497 33.89 4.88 1.43
N ASP A 498 35.10 4.62 0.92
CA ASP A 498 35.98 3.57 1.45
C ASP A 498 36.83 4.05 2.63
N GLN A 499 37.24 5.33 2.61
CA GLN A 499 38.09 5.91 3.65
C GLN A 499 37.24 6.50 4.80
N PRO A 500 37.46 6.06 6.05
CA PRO A 500 36.78 6.65 7.20
C PRO A 500 37.45 7.96 7.65
N SER A 501 36.65 8.87 8.21
CA SER A 501 37.13 9.98 9.05
C SER A 501 37.59 9.42 10.39
N LEU A 502 38.76 9.84 10.86
CA LEU A 502 39.28 9.45 12.18
C LEU A 502 39.12 10.60 13.17
N VAL A 503 38.53 10.30 14.33
CA VAL A 503 38.41 11.24 15.45
C VAL A 503 39.22 10.70 16.62
N GLU A 504 40.11 11.52 17.16
CA GLU A 504 40.87 11.20 18.36
C GLU A 504 40.13 11.70 19.61
N LEU A 505 39.94 10.81 20.58
CA LEU A 505 39.31 11.11 21.85
C LEU A 505 40.36 10.99 22.97
N PRO A 506 40.76 12.09 23.63
CA PRO A 506 41.74 12.06 24.70
C PRO A 506 41.15 11.40 25.96
N ILE A 507 41.98 10.63 26.67
CA ILE A 507 41.63 10.01 27.96
C ILE A 507 42.20 10.89 29.08
N ALA A 508 41.40 11.13 30.13
CA ALA A 508 41.85 11.86 31.32
C ALA A 508 43.04 11.11 31.97
N ARG A 509 44.15 11.80 32.21
CA ARG A 509 45.22 11.23 33.04
C ARG A 509 44.72 11.09 34.47
N PRO A 510 45.01 9.98 35.17
CA PRO A 510 44.78 9.92 36.60
C PRO A 510 45.58 11.05 37.26
N GLU A 511 44.90 11.89 38.03
CA GLU A 511 45.53 12.90 38.87
C GLU A 511 46.45 12.17 39.87
N PRO A 512 47.74 12.52 39.96
CA PRO A 512 48.63 11.85 40.91
C PRO A 512 48.09 12.08 42.33
N ALA A 513 47.89 10.99 43.08
CA ALA A 513 47.45 11.06 44.46
C ALA A 513 48.39 12.00 45.25
N PRO A 514 47.87 12.92 46.08
CA PRO A 514 48.72 13.76 46.89
C PRO A 514 49.63 12.86 47.75
N LEU A 515 50.94 13.08 47.64
CA LEU A 515 51.94 12.38 48.44
C LEU A 515 51.56 12.59 49.91
N ALA A 516 51.26 11.49 50.60
CA ALA A 516 51.00 11.53 52.04
C ALA A 516 52.21 12.16 52.74
N GLU A 517 51.97 13.20 53.55
CA GLU A 517 53.00 13.80 54.39
C GLU A 517 53.63 12.70 55.28
N PRO A 518 54.96 12.71 55.47
CA PRO A 518 55.62 11.74 56.33
C PRO A 518 55.12 11.89 57.77
N VAL A 519 54.52 10.83 58.29
CA VAL A 519 54.10 10.71 59.70
C VAL A 519 55.35 10.71 60.57
N GLU A 520 55.49 11.74 61.39
CA GLU A 520 56.52 11.88 62.43
C GLU A 520 56.30 10.79 63.51
N PRO A 521 57.32 9.99 63.88
CA PRO A 521 57.14 8.92 64.85
C PRO A 521 56.96 9.46 66.28
N ALA A 522 55.88 9.07 66.94
CA ALA A 522 55.58 9.39 68.33
C ALA A 522 56.62 8.78 69.31
N PRO A 523 57.05 9.50 70.36
CA PRO A 523 58.00 8.99 71.34
C PRO A 523 57.37 7.96 72.28
N LEU A 524 58.07 6.83 72.42
CA LEU A 524 57.77 5.75 73.37
C LEU A 524 58.18 6.15 74.79
N THR A 525 57.21 6.45 75.65
CA THR A 525 57.40 6.41 77.11
C THR A 525 56.12 5.96 77.82
N ALA A 526 56.09 4.71 78.23
CA ALA A 526 55.33 4.27 79.39
C ALA A 526 56.08 3.08 80.06
N PRO A 527 56.34 3.13 81.38
CA PRO A 527 57.07 2.09 82.09
C PRO A 527 56.17 0.91 82.50
N LEU A 528 56.77 -0.27 82.56
CA LEU A 528 56.16 -1.54 82.98
C LEU A 528 55.89 -1.59 84.50
N PRO A 529 54.94 -2.43 84.96
CA PRO A 529 54.28 -2.31 86.26
C PRO A 529 54.99 -3.07 87.38
N ASN A 530 54.59 -2.76 88.62
CA ASN A 530 54.35 -3.77 89.65
C ASN A 530 52.88 -3.73 90.04
#